data_AF-A0A1W9SJ83-F1
#
_entry.id   AF-A0A1W9SJ83-F1
#
_cell.length_a   1.000
_cell.length_b   1.000
_cell.length_c   1.000
_cell.angle_alpha   90.00
_cell.angle_beta   90.00
_cell.angle_gamma   90.00
#
_symmetry.space_group_name_H-M   'P 1'
#
loop_
_entity.id
_entity.type
_entity.pdbx_description
1 polymer ?
#
loop_
_entity_poly.entity_id
_entity_poly.type
_entity_poly.pdbx_seq_one_letter_code
_entity_poly.pdbx_strand_id
1 'polypeptide(L)'
;MEKSMQGGFFTKTFYGNTVGDWLVALLIIVAAVILGKVLYWFLKNVVSKFTASTKTKLDNIILDMVEEPVVFAIIIAGIWYGLKTLALSEGFEIWVTKIYYILIFINIGWLLTRLFDSLVENYVVPIAEKSKTDLDDQVLPIVRKGIKLVIWVVAIIVGLNNAGYDVAALLAGLGIGGLVFALAAQDTVANLFGGFTVFADKPFKLNDRVKINGFDGTIKEIGIRSTRLVTLEGRMVTIPNKIFTGTPTENVSSEPKRKVSLNLGLTYDMGVTEIELAMKILRDIAEKNENIEGDPLVGFNQFGDFALNVLFIYYIKKGAGILDTQTEVNMEILKQFNENKLEFAFPSQTIFTKSI
;
A
#
# COMPACT_ATOMS: atom_id res chain seq x y z
N MET A 1 -44.27 -4.87 81.50
CA MET A 1 -44.10 -3.59 80.78
C MET A 1 -43.35 -3.87 79.48
N GLU A 2 -44.06 -4.42 78.50
CA GLU A 2 -43.63 -4.43 77.10
C GLU A 2 -43.67 -2.99 76.59
N LYS A 3 -42.53 -2.48 76.15
CA LYS A 3 -42.48 -1.22 75.40
C LYS A 3 -42.08 -1.56 73.97
N SER A 4 -43.12 -1.67 73.15
CA SER A 4 -43.09 -1.60 71.70
C SER A 4 -42.23 -0.44 71.20
N MET A 5 -40.94 -0.68 70.95
CA MET A 5 -40.11 0.23 70.16
C MET A 5 -40.24 -0.14 68.69
N GLN A 6 -41.24 0.50 68.08
CA GLN A 6 -41.24 1.04 66.72
C GLN A 6 -40.45 0.23 65.67
N GLY A 7 -41.18 -0.58 64.88
CA GLY A 7 -40.74 -0.90 63.52
C GLY A 7 -40.67 0.40 62.71
N GLY A 8 -39.51 1.05 62.70
CA GLY A 8 -39.27 2.27 61.93
C GLY A 8 -39.54 2.03 60.45
N PHE A 9 -39.94 3.06 59.72
CA PHE A 9 -40.23 3.01 58.28
C PHE A 9 -39.17 2.24 57.45
N PHE A 10 -37.91 2.32 57.87
CA PHE A 10 -36.75 1.69 57.23
C PHE A 10 -36.68 0.15 57.35
N THR A 11 -37.40 -0.47 58.28
CA THR A 11 -37.40 -1.94 58.46
C THR A 11 -38.55 -2.63 57.71
N LYS A 12 -39.44 -1.87 57.05
CA LYS A 12 -40.46 -2.44 56.16
C LYS A 12 -39.80 -3.12 54.97
N THR A 13 -40.24 -4.33 54.64
CA THR A 13 -39.70 -5.11 53.54
C THR A 13 -40.54 -4.96 52.28
N PHE A 14 -39.89 -4.76 51.14
CA PHE A 14 -40.46 -4.74 49.80
C PHE A 14 -39.58 -5.60 48.90
N TYR A 15 -40.17 -6.63 48.26
CA TYR A 15 -39.45 -7.57 47.39
C TYR A 15 -38.21 -8.18 48.06
N GLY A 16 -38.34 -8.62 49.32
CA GLY A 16 -37.23 -9.25 50.07
C GLY A 16 -36.16 -8.30 50.60
N ASN A 17 -36.28 -6.99 50.35
CA ASN A 17 -35.32 -5.96 50.74
C ASN A 17 -35.96 -4.97 51.71
N THR A 18 -35.22 -4.46 52.69
CA THR A 18 -35.72 -3.40 53.56
C THR A 18 -35.79 -2.08 52.80
N VAL A 19 -36.66 -1.15 53.24
CA VAL A 19 -36.65 0.23 52.73
C VAL A 19 -35.27 0.88 52.89
N GLY A 20 -34.51 0.49 53.94
CA GLY A 20 -33.11 0.86 54.10
C GLY A 20 -32.21 0.41 52.93
N ASP A 21 -32.32 -0.83 52.48
CA ASP A 21 -31.51 -1.38 51.39
C ASP A 21 -31.78 -0.68 50.07
N TRP A 22 -33.05 -0.39 49.78
CA TRP A 22 -33.46 0.41 48.61
C TRP A 22 -32.90 1.83 48.66
N LEU A 23 -32.84 2.44 49.84
CA LEU A 23 -32.23 3.75 50.02
C LEU A 23 -30.71 3.71 49.85
N VAL A 24 -30.03 2.68 50.34
CA VAL A 24 -28.59 2.50 50.13
C VAL A 24 -28.29 2.34 48.64
N ALA A 25 -29.03 1.48 47.94
CA ALA A 25 -28.90 1.30 46.49
C ALA A 25 -29.11 2.62 45.73
N LEU A 26 -30.18 3.37 46.07
CA LEU A 26 -30.46 4.67 45.48
C LEU A 26 -29.35 5.69 45.75
N LEU A 27 -28.84 5.74 46.98
CA LEU A 27 -27.74 6.64 47.36
C LEU A 27 -26.46 6.33 46.59
N ILE A 28 -26.13 5.04 46.38
CA ILE A 28 -24.99 4.62 45.57
C ILE A 28 -25.16 5.09 44.12
N ILE A 29 -26.34 4.90 43.53
CA ILE A 29 -26.62 5.32 42.14
C ILE A 29 -26.52 6.84 42.00
N VAL A 30 -27.15 7.57 42.92
CA VAL A 30 -27.09 9.04 42.96
C VAL A 30 -25.65 9.51 43.16
N ALA A 31 -24.90 8.88 44.06
CA ALA A 31 -23.49 9.20 44.30
C ALA A 31 -22.64 8.95 43.05
N ALA A 32 -22.88 7.87 42.30
CA ALA A 32 -22.19 7.59 41.04
C ALA A 32 -22.52 8.60 39.94
N VAL A 33 -23.79 9.03 39.84
CA VAL A 33 -24.20 10.09 38.91
C VAL A 33 -23.56 11.43 39.29
N ILE A 34 -23.54 11.77 40.59
CA ILE A 34 -22.87 12.97 41.09
C ILE A 34 -21.38 12.88 40.81
N LEU A 35 -20.73 11.76 41.13
CA LEU A 35 -19.31 11.53 40.87
C LEU A 35 -18.99 11.64 39.38
N GLY A 36 -19.81 11.05 38.50
CA GLY A 36 -19.69 11.18 37.06
C GLY A 36 -19.78 12.65 36.62
N LYS A 37 -20.78 13.41 37.10
CA LYS A 37 -20.91 14.85 36.79
C LYS A 37 -19.75 15.69 37.34
N VAL A 38 -19.28 15.38 38.55
CA VAL A 38 -18.13 16.04 39.18
C VAL A 38 -16.86 15.74 38.40
N LEU A 39 -16.66 14.49 37.97
CA LEU A 39 -15.53 14.09 37.14
C LEU A 39 -15.59 14.77 35.78
N TYR A 40 -16.75 14.80 35.12
CA TYR A 40 -16.94 15.53 33.87
C TYR A 40 -16.58 17.01 34.04
N TRP A 41 -17.13 17.66 35.06
CA TRP A 41 -16.81 19.05 35.37
C TRP A 41 -15.31 19.24 35.66
N PHE A 42 -14.69 18.32 36.40
CA PHE A 42 -13.28 18.39 36.74
C PHE A 42 -12.37 18.22 35.51
N LEU A 43 -12.62 17.20 34.68
CA LEU A 43 -11.91 16.98 33.41
C LEU A 43 -12.04 18.24 32.54
N LYS A 44 -13.27 18.71 32.34
CA LYS A 44 -13.59 19.83 31.44
C LYS A 44 -13.14 21.20 31.95
N ASN A 45 -13.16 21.48 33.25
CA ASN A 45 -12.90 22.82 33.77
C ASN A 45 -11.54 22.96 34.45
N VAL A 46 -10.97 21.86 34.95
CA VAL A 46 -9.68 21.86 35.65
C VAL A 46 -8.62 21.27 34.73
N VAL A 47 -8.77 20.02 34.32
CA VAL A 47 -7.72 19.32 33.56
C VAL A 47 -7.50 19.97 32.20
N SER A 48 -8.56 20.35 31.49
CA SER A 48 -8.47 21.08 30.21
C SER A 48 -7.64 22.38 30.30
N LYS A 49 -7.69 23.09 31.43
CA LYS A 49 -6.91 24.33 31.64
C LYS A 49 -5.43 24.03 31.84
N PHE A 50 -5.09 22.92 32.50
CA PHE A 50 -3.71 22.48 32.65
C PHE A 50 -3.15 21.95 31.33
N THR A 51 -3.92 21.15 30.59
CA THR A 51 -3.50 20.61 29.29
C THR A 51 -3.42 21.70 28.22
N ALA A 52 -4.18 22.80 28.33
CA ALA A 52 -4.03 23.99 27.48
C ALA A 52 -2.69 24.73 27.67
N SER A 53 -2.04 24.57 28.83
CA SER A 53 -0.70 25.13 29.11
C SER A 53 0.45 24.22 28.67
N THR A 54 0.13 23.01 28.18
CA THR A 54 1.12 22.01 27.77
C THR A 54 1.45 22.19 26.28
N LYS A 55 2.70 21.94 25.87
CA LYS A 55 3.14 22.14 24.47
C LYS A 55 2.54 21.12 23.48
N THR A 56 1.95 20.05 23.98
CA THR A 56 1.47 18.88 23.23
C THR A 56 -0.02 18.97 22.91
N LYS A 57 -0.36 19.01 21.62
CA LYS A 57 -1.77 19.04 21.15
C LYS A 57 -2.55 17.76 21.52
N LEU A 58 -1.86 16.63 21.71
CA LEU A 58 -2.45 15.33 22.04
C LEU A 58 -3.25 15.33 23.35
N ASP A 59 -2.80 16.07 24.36
CA ASP A 59 -3.34 15.92 25.71
C ASP A 59 -4.76 16.50 25.82
N ASN A 60 -5.02 17.64 25.17
CA ASN A 60 -6.34 18.24 25.08
C ASN A 60 -7.32 17.37 24.28
N ILE A 61 -6.82 16.84 23.17
CA ILE A 61 -7.57 15.97 22.27
C ILE A 61 -8.02 14.71 23.00
N ILE A 62 -7.10 13.99 23.64
CA ILE A 62 -7.42 12.75 24.37
C ILE A 62 -8.43 13.01 25.48
N LEU A 63 -8.29 14.12 26.21
CA LEU A 63 -9.19 14.48 27.30
C LEU A 63 -10.65 14.63 26.82
N ASP A 64 -10.86 15.36 25.72
CA ASP A 64 -12.18 15.59 25.13
C ASP A 64 -12.83 14.29 24.59
N MET A 65 -12.03 13.27 24.24
CA MET A 65 -12.55 11.97 23.83
C MET A 65 -12.92 11.06 25.00
N VAL A 66 -12.19 11.18 26.11
CA VAL A 66 -12.28 10.26 27.25
C VAL A 66 -13.36 10.71 28.24
N GLU A 67 -13.65 12.02 28.32
CA GLU A 67 -14.57 12.56 29.33
C GLU A 67 -15.95 11.91 29.33
N GLU A 68 -16.68 11.92 28.20
CA GLU A 68 -18.05 11.40 28.16
C GLU A 68 -18.10 9.86 28.34
N PRO A 69 -17.22 9.05 27.69
CA PRO A 69 -17.23 7.62 27.90
C PRO A 69 -16.92 7.20 29.34
N VAL A 70 -15.94 7.85 30.01
CA VAL A 70 -15.60 7.54 31.39
C VAL A 70 -16.73 7.89 32.35
N VAL A 71 -17.40 9.02 32.14
CA VAL A 71 -18.57 9.42 32.94
C VAL A 71 -19.69 8.41 32.80
N PHE A 72 -19.97 7.96 31.57
CA PHE A 72 -20.97 6.93 31.32
C PHE A 72 -20.59 5.59 31.95
N ALA A 73 -19.32 5.19 31.89
CA ALA A 73 -18.81 3.98 32.54
C ALA A 73 -18.99 4.02 34.07
N ILE A 74 -18.71 5.17 34.71
CA ILE A 74 -18.93 5.36 36.16
C ILE A 74 -20.41 5.23 36.51
N ILE A 75 -21.30 5.81 35.71
CA ILE A 75 -22.75 5.69 35.93
C ILE A 75 -23.20 4.23 35.79
N ILE A 76 -22.76 3.53 34.74
CA ILE A 76 -23.06 2.10 34.54
C ILE A 76 -22.56 1.26 35.74
N ALA A 77 -21.31 1.48 36.16
CA ALA A 77 -20.71 0.76 37.29
C ALA A 77 -21.44 1.05 38.60
N GLY A 78 -21.85 2.30 38.83
CA GLY A 78 -22.64 2.71 40.00
C GLY A 78 -24.03 2.08 40.03
N ILE A 79 -24.71 2.01 38.88
CA ILE A 79 -26.00 1.31 38.75
C ILE A 79 -25.82 -0.17 39.05
N TRP A 80 -24.83 -0.83 38.46
CA TRP A 80 -24.56 -2.24 38.71
C TRP A 80 -24.22 -2.51 40.17
N TYR A 81 -23.34 -1.71 40.77
CA TYR A 81 -22.93 -1.87 42.18
C TYR A 81 -24.11 -1.60 43.14
N GLY A 82 -24.91 -0.56 42.89
CA GLY A 82 -26.09 -0.25 43.69
C GLY A 82 -27.19 -1.30 43.59
N LEU A 83 -27.40 -1.90 42.42
CA LEU A 83 -28.35 -3.01 42.28
C LEU A 83 -27.85 -4.28 43.00
N LYS A 84 -26.53 -4.52 43.01
CA LYS A 84 -25.93 -5.68 43.68
C LYS A 84 -26.05 -5.64 45.21
N THR A 85 -26.33 -4.48 45.82
CA THR A 85 -26.57 -4.40 47.27
C THR A 85 -27.96 -4.88 47.68
N LEU A 86 -28.87 -5.07 46.71
CA LEU A 86 -30.21 -5.60 46.94
C LEU A 86 -30.21 -7.13 46.82
N ALA A 87 -30.94 -7.80 47.71
CA ALA A 87 -31.28 -9.21 47.60
C ALA A 87 -32.31 -9.41 46.46
N LEU A 88 -31.81 -9.57 45.24
CA LEU A 88 -32.63 -9.74 44.04
C LEU A 88 -32.83 -11.23 43.74
N SER A 89 -33.84 -11.58 42.96
CA SER A 89 -33.97 -12.96 42.48
C SER A 89 -32.80 -13.32 41.57
N GLU A 90 -32.27 -14.55 41.64
CA GLU A 90 -31.14 -15.02 40.83
C GLU A 90 -31.28 -14.69 39.33
N GLY A 91 -32.48 -14.88 38.76
CA GLY A 91 -32.75 -14.55 37.37
C GLY A 91 -32.54 -13.06 37.04
N PHE A 92 -32.97 -12.17 37.93
CA PHE A 92 -32.81 -10.72 37.75
C PHE A 92 -31.35 -10.29 37.89
N GLU A 93 -30.60 -10.86 38.83
CA GLU A 93 -29.15 -10.59 38.98
C GLU A 93 -28.36 -10.99 37.73
N ILE A 94 -28.70 -12.13 37.12
CA ILE A 94 -28.13 -12.58 35.85
C ILE A 94 -28.41 -11.52 34.76
N TRP A 95 -29.67 -11.10 34.60
CA TRP A 95 -30.02 -10.08 33.60
C TRP A 95 -29.31 -8.75 33.82
N VAL A 96 -29.21 -8.26 35.06
CA VAL A 96 -28.48 -7.03 35.40
C VAL A 96 -27.01 -7.15 35.02
N THR A 97 -26.37 -8.29 35.32
CA THR A 97 -24.97 -8.54 34.98
C THR A 97 -24.76 -8.62 33.47
N LYS A 98 -25.67 -9.27 32.73
CA LYS A 98 -25.63 -9.31 31.26
C LYS A 98 -25.74 -7.92 30.64
N ILE A 99 -26.70 -7.12 31.10
CA ILE A 99 -26.91 -5.74 30.63
C ILE A 99 -25.68 -4.88 30.94
N TYR A 100 -25.11 -5.02 32.14
CA TYR A 100 -23.88 -4.34 32.52
C TYR A 100 -22.74 -4.63 31.54
N TYR A 101 -22.46 -5.90 31.24
CA TYR A 101 -21.39 -6.25 30.30
C TYR A 101 -21.68 -5.73 28.88
N ILE A 102 -22.91 -5.82 28.39
CA ILE A 102 -23.26 -5.27 27.07
C ILE A 102 -23.02 -3.76 27.03
N LEU A 103 -23.49 -3.02 28.04
CA LEU A 103 -23.36 -1.57 28.08
C LEU A 103 -21.91 -1.09 28.24
N ILE A 104 -21.12 -1.75 29.09
CA ILE A 104 -19.72 -1.35 29.31
C ILE A 104 -18.87 -1.62 28.06
N PHE A 105 -19.08 -2.74 27.36
CA PHE A 105 -18.33 -3.03 26.13
C PHE A 105 -18.77 -2.15 24.95
N ILE A 106 -20.06 -1.80 24.84
CA ILE A 106 -20.53 -0.76 23.91
C ILE A 106 -19.86 0.59 24.22
N ASN A 107 -19.75 0.96 25.49
CA ASN A 107 -19.06 2.18 25.91
C ASN A 107 -17.57 2.16 25.56
N ILE A 108 -16.89 1.03 25.74
CA ILE A 108 -15.49 0.85 25.31
C ILE A 108 -15.38 0.97 23.79
N GLY A 109 -16.27 0.35 23.02
CA GLY A 109 -16.31 0.49 21.56
C GLY A 109 -16.48 1.95 21.15
N TRP A 110 -17.41 2.66 21.79
CA TRP A 110 -17.61 4.09 21.58
C TRP A 110 -16.36 4.92 21.89
N LEU A 111 -15.71 4.69 23.04
CA LEU A 111 -14.45 5.33 23.42
C LEU A 111 -13.37 5.10 22.35
N LEU A 112 -13.15 3.85 21.95
CA LEU A 112 -12.15 3.49 20.94
C LEU A 112 -12.44 4.14 19.58
N THR A 113 -13.70 4.21 19.16
CA THR A 113 -14.05 4.90 17.91
C THR A 113 -13.81 6.41 17.98
N ARG A 114 -14.10 7.07 19.12
CA ARG A 114 -13.79 8.50 19.30
C ARG A 114 -12.29 8.76 19.28
N LEU A 115 -11.52 7.94 20.00
CA LEU A 115 -10.05 8.03 20.00
C LEU A 115 -9.49 7.85 18.59
N PHE A 116 -9.96 6.83 17.86
CA PHE A 116 -9.55 6.59 16.48
C PHE A 116 -9.93 7.75 15.55
N ASP A 117 -11.17 8.24 15.63
CA ASP A 117 -11.64 9.35 14.82
C ASP A 117 -10.80 10.60 14.99
N SER A 118 -10.44 10.87 16.22
CA SER A 118 -9.60 12.00 16.55
C SER A 118 -8.16 11.85 16.07
N LEU A 119 -7.57 10.67 16.22
CA LEU A 119 -6.23 10.40 15.69
C LEU A 119 -6.23 10.63 14.18
N VAL A 120 -7.26 10.15 13.48
CA VAL A 120 -7.41 10.38 12.04
C VAL A 120 -7.54 11.87 11.74
N GLU A 121 -8.45 12.58 12.40
CA GLU A 121 -8.73 13.99 12.13
C GLU A 121 -7.54 14.92 12.43
N ASN A 122 -6.78 14.63 13.49
CA ASN A 122 -5.70 15.50 13.95
C ASN A 122 -4.31 15.15 13.39
N TYR A 123 -4.10 13.90 12.97
CA TYR A 123 -2.80 13.45 12.47
C TYR A 123 -2.82 13.04 11.01
N VAL A 124 -3.87 12.36 10.56
CA VAL A 124 -3.91 11.77 9.21
C VAL A 124 -4.46 12.78 8.21
N VAL A 125 -5.59 13.43 8.51
CA VAL A 125 -6.23 14.42 7.63
C VAL A 125 -5.29 15.60 7.30
N PRO A 126 -4.57 16.22 8.25
CA PRO A 126 -3.72 17.36 7.94
C PRO A 126 -2.46 16.99 7.14
N ILE A 127 -2.07 15.71 7.14
CA ILE A 127 -0.98 15.18 6.30
C ILE A 127 -1.51 14.92 4.89
N ALA A 128 -2.68 14.31 4.79
CA ALA A 128 -3.41 14.07 3.54
C ALA A 128 -3.67 15.38 2.77
N GLU A 129 -4.19 16.42 3.42
CA GLU A 129 -4.48 17.71 2.78
C GLU A 129 -3.22 18.43 2.25
N LYS A 130 -2.05 18.16 2.84
CA LYS A 130 -0.77 18.72 2.36
C LYS A 130 -0.18 17.93 1.20
N SER A 131 -0.60 16.69 1.05
CA SER A 131 -0.28 15.83 -0.07
C SER A 131 -1.18 16.25 -1.25
N LYS A 132 -0.59 16.58 -2.41
CA LYS A 132 -1.34 16.93 -3.63
C LYS A 132 -1.93 15.70 -4.34
N THR A 133 -2.19 14.64 -3.59
CA THR A 133 -2.48 13.33 -4.15
C THR A 133 -3.97 13.04 -3.96
N ASP A 134 -4.72 12.91 -5.06
CA ASP A 134 -6.17 12.56 -5.08
C ASP A 134 -6.53 11.24 -4.36
N LEU A 135 -5.50 10.50 -3.94
CA LEU A 135 -5.57 9.20 -3.31
C LEU A 135 -5.95 9.27 -1.83
N ASP A 136 -5.60 10.36 -1.15
CA ASP A 136 -5.88 10.49 0.28
C ASP A 136 -7.38 10.74 0.52
N ASP A 137 -8.03 11.50 -0.35
CA ASP A 137 -9.43 11.91 -0.19
C ASP A 137 -10.44 10.77 -0.38
N GLN A 138 -10.11 9.76 -1.20
CA GLN A 138 -11.01 8.64 -1.49
C GLN A 138 -10.72 7.40 -0.64
N VAL A 139 -9.46 7.14 -0.29
CA VAL A 139 -9.07 5.94 0.47
C VAL A 139 -9.34 6.13 1.96
N LEU A 140 -9.05 7.32 2.50
CA LEU A 140 -9.16 7.59 3.93
C LEU A 140 -10.57 7.36 4.49
N PRO A 141 -11.68 7.81 3.84
CA PRO A 141 -13.03 7.54 4.33
C PRO A 141 -13.38 6.04 4.36
N ILE A 142 -12.89 5.26 3.39
CA ILE A 142 -13.14 3.81 3.31
C ILE A 142 -12.42 3.10 4.46
N VAL A 143 -11.14 3.39 4.66
CA VAL A 143 -10.34 2.82 5.75
C VAL A 143 -10.92 3.21 7.12
N ARG A 144 -11.31 4.48 7.29
CA ARG A 144 -11.93 4.98 8.53
C ARG A 144 -13.23 4.23 8.86
N LYS A 145 -14.11 4.02 7.87
CA LYS A 145 -15.35 3.22 8.06
C LYS A 145 -15.04 1.76 8.36
N GLY A 146 -14.07 1.16 7.67
CA GLY A 146 -13.67 -0.25 7.88
C GLY A 146 -13.16 -0.50 9.30
N ILE A 147 -12.25 0.34 9.80
CA ILE A 147 -11.71 0.20 11.16
C ILE A 147 -12.81 0.37 12.22
N LYS A 148 -13.71 1.35 12.06
CA LYS A 148 -14.85 1.51 12.97
C LYS A 148 -15.77 0.29 13.00
N LEU A 149 -16.04 -0.30 11.84
CA LEU A 149 -16.84 -1.51 11.76
C LEU A 149 -16.18 -2.64 12.57
N VAL A 150 -14.86 -2.82 12.43
CA VAL A 150 -14.10 -3.82 13.20
C VAL A 150 -14.17 -3.53 14.70
N ILE A 151 -13.96 -2.29 15.14
CA ILE A 151 -14.06 -1.91 16.56
C ILE A 151 -15.44 -2.27 17.13
N TRP A 152 -16.52 -1.93 16.42
CA TRP A 152 -17.88 -2.23 16.87
C TRP A 152 -18.18 -3.73 16.89
N VAL A 153 -17.78 -4.48 15.87
CA VAL A 153 -17.95 -5.94 15.82
C VAL A 153 -17.24 -6.60 17.01
N VAL A 154 -16.00 -6.20 17.29
CA VAL A 154 -15.22 -6.71 18.44
C VAL A 154 -15.89 -6.34 19.76
N ALA A 155 -16.29 -5.07 19.94
CA ALA A 155 -16.97 -4.62 21.15
C ALA A 155 -18.26 -5.41 21.44
N ILE A 156 -19.09 -5.66 20.41
CA ILE A 156 -20.32 -6.44 20.54
C ILE A 156 -20.03 -7.89 20.92
N ILE A 157 -19.09 -8.54 20.23
CA ILE A 157 -18.75 -9.96 20.50
C ILE A 157 -18.21 -10.13 21.92
N VAL A 158 -17.29 -9.26 22.33
CA VAL A 158 -16.71 -9.34 23.67
C VAL A 158 -17.79 -9.04 24.73
N GLY A 159 -18.68 -8.08 24.47
CA GLY A 159 -19.83 -7.79 25.34
C GLY A 159 -20.76 -8.99 25.50
N LEU A 160 -21.13 -9.66 24.40
CA LEU A 160 -21.96 -10.85 24.42
C LEU A 160 -21.28 -12.03 25.15
N ASN A 161 -19.99 -12.25 24.89
CA ASN A 161 -19.23 -13.33 25.53
C ASN A 161 -19.15 -13.13 27.06
N ASN A 162 -18.88 -11.91 27.51
CA ASN A 162 -18.85 -11.59 28.95
C ASN A 162 -20.24 -11.61 29.59
N ALA A 163 -21.29 -11.34 28.81
CA ALA A 163 -22.68 -11.57 29.22
C ALA A 163 -23.07 -13.07 29.23
N GLY A 164 -22.13 -14.00 29.03
CA GLY A 164 -22.36 -15.44 29.10
C GLY A 164 -23.10 -16.02 27.91
N TYR A 165 -23.15 -15.32 26.77
CA TYR A 165 -23.58 -15.90 25.51
C TYR A 165 -22.44 -16.66 24.86
N ASP A 166 -22.73 -17.81 24.27
CA ASP A 166 -21.76 -18.50 23.42
C ASP A 166 -21.62 -17.77 22.08
N VAL A 167 -20.46 -17.16 21.88
CA VAL A 167 -20.13 -16.42 20.64
C VAL A 167 -19.33 -17.26 19.65
N ALA A 168 -19.11 -18.55 19.90
CA ALA A 168 -18.33 -19.41 19.03
C ALA A 168 -18.91 -19.47 17.61
N ALA A 169 -20.24 -19.58 17.49
CA ALA A 169 -20.93 -19.57 16.19
C ALA A 169 -20.77 -18.23 15.45
N LEU A 170 -20.81 -17.10 16.16
CA LEU A 170 -20.61 -15.77 15.59
C LEU A 170 -19.16 -15.60 15.10
N LEU A 171 -18.19 -16.00 15.91
CA LEU A 171 -16.77 -15.98 15.56
C LEU A 171 -16.47 -16.88 14.36
N ALA A 172 -17.04 -18.10 14.33
CA ALA A 172 -16.90 -19.02 13.21
C ALA A 172 -17.49 -18.42 11.91
N GLY A 173 -18.71 -17.85 11.99
CA GLY A 173 -19.35 -17.19 10.86
C GLY A 173 -18.56 -15.99 10.33
N LEU A 174 -18.04 -15.14 11.23
CA LEU A 174 -17.17 -14.00 10.87
C LEU A 174 -15.82 -14.46 10.32
N GLY A 175 -15.26 -15.56 10.82
CA GLY A 175 -14.03 -16.13 10.29
C GLY A 175 -14.18 -16.58 8.84
N ILE A 176 -15.24 -17.35 8.54
CA ILE A 176 -15.55 -17.79 7.17
C ILE A 176 -15.91 -16.60 6.28
N GLY A 177 -16.79 -15.71 6.75
CA GLY A 177 -17.18 -14.51 6.00
C GLY A 177 -16.00 -13.57 5.74
N GLY A 178 -15.11 -13.41 6.72
CA GLY A 178 -13.88 -12.65 6.62
C GLY A 178 -12.89 -13.26 5.62
N LEU A 179 -12.76 -14.59 5.59
CA LEU A 179 -11.93 -15.28 4.59
C LEU A 179 -12.47 -15.05 3.17
N VAL A 180 -13.77 -15.22 2.95
CA VAL A 180 -14.40 -14.98 1.64
C VAL A 180 -14.22 -13.52 1.21
N PHE A 181 -14.41 -12.57 2.13
CA PHE A 181 -14.17 -11.15 1.87
C PHE A 181 -12.69 -10.87 1.54
N ALA A 182 -11.74 -11.49 2.26
CA ALA A 182 -10.32 -11.34 2.01
C ALA A 182 -9.91 -11.89 0.64
N LEU A 183 -10.45 -13.04 0.23
CA LEU A 183 -10.24 -13.60 -1.11
C LEU A 183 -10.81 -12.68 -2.20
N ALA A 184 -11.99 -12.10 -1.99
CA ALA A 184 -12.57 -11.13 -2.92
C ALA A 184 -11.74 -9.83 -3.01
N ALA A 185 -11.16 -9.40 -1.89
CA ALA A 185 -10.33 -8.19 -1.81
C ALA A 185 -8.87 -8.40 -2.22
N GLN A 186 -8.42 -9.66 -2.37
CA GLN A 186 -7.03 -10.04 -2.61
C GLN A 186 -6.39 -9.25 -3.76
N ASP A 187 -7.10 -9.12 -4.88
CA ASP A 187 -6.61 -8.42 -6.06
C ASP A 187 -6.45 -6.92 -5.85
N THR A 188 -7.34 -6.30 -5.08
CA THR A 188 -7.21 -4.89 -4.72
C THR A 188 -5.96 -4.70 -3.86
N VAL A 189 -5.81 -5.51 -2.81
CA VAL A 189 -4.66 -5.45 -1.89
C VAL A 189 -3.34 -5.68 -2.62
N ALA A 190 -3.28 -6.70 -3.49
CA ALA A 190 -2.08 -7.00 -4.28
C ALA A 190 -1.65 -5.83 -5.18
N ASN A 191 -2.61 -5.09 -5.76
CA ASN A 191 -2.29 -3.90 -6.54
C ASN A 191 -1.79 -2.73 -5.68
N LEU A 192 -2.34 -2.53 -4.47
CA LEU A 192 -1.85 -1.51 -3.55
C LEU A 192 -0.39 -1.77 -3.14
N PHE A 193 -0.09 -3.02 -2.76
CA PHE A 193 1.29 -3.43 -2.45
C PHE A 193 2.20 -3.31 -3.67
N GLY A 194 1.71 -3.69 -4.86
CA GLY A 194 2.44 -3.49 -6.10
C GLY A 194 2.81 -2.02 -6.33
N GLY A 195 1.87 -1.10 -6.09
CA GLY A 195 2.09 0.34 -6.22
C GLY A 195 3.12 0.86 -5.21
N PHE A 196 3.02 0.41 -3.96
CA PHE A 196 4.00 0.73 -2.91
C PHE A 196 5.40 0.25 -3.30
N THR A 197 5.56 -0.98 -3.78
CA THR A 197 6.86 -1.52 -4.20
C THR A 197 7.43 -0.74 -5.38
N VAL A 198 6.63 -0.39 -6.39
CA VAL A 198 7.08 0.46 -7.51
C VAL A 198 7.57 1.81 -6.99
N PHE A 199 6.89 2.41 -6.02
CA PHE A 199 7.29 3.69 -5.44
C PHE A 199 8.55 3.59 -4.57
N ALA A 200 8.70 2.50 -3.81
CA ALA A 200 9.82 2.27 -2.90
C ALA A 200 11.10 1.92 -3.65
N ASP A 201 11.04 0.91 -4.52
CA ASP A 201 12.22 0.36 -5.22
C ASP A 201 12.55 1.17 -6.48
N LYS A 202 11.59 1.91 -7.02
CA LYS A 202 11.72 2.75 -8.22
C LYS A 202 12.42 2.04 -9.39
N PRO A 203 11.93 0.86 -9.84
CA PRO A 203 12.49 0.15 -11.00
C PRO A 203 12.42 1.00 -12.28
N PHE A 204 11.50 1.96 -12.32
CA PHE A 204 11.37 2.99 -13.33
C PHE A 204 10.79 4.26 -12.71
N LYS A 205 10.91 5.37 -13.45
CA LYS A 205 10.39 6.68 -13.07
C LYS A 205 9.36 7.18 -14.09
N LEU A 206 8.67 8.25 -13.73
CA LEU A 206 7.85 8.99 -14.67
C LEU A 206 8.68 9.38 -15.90
N ASN A 207 8.12 9.19 -17.09
CA ASN A 207 8.78 9.39 -18.39
C ASN A 207 9.90 8.41 -18.77
N ASP A 208 10.16 7.37 -17.98
CA ASP A 208 11.00 6.26 -18.45
C ASP A 208 10.25 5.44 -19.50
N ARG A 209 10.97 4.96 -20.52
CA ARG A 209 10.49 3.93 -21.44
C ARG A 209 10.78 2.57 -20.84
N VAL A 210 9.74 1.75 -20.73
CA VAL A 210 9.81 0.41 -20.17
C VAL A 210 9.22 -0.61 -21.14
N LYS A 211 9.71 -1.84 -21.07
CA LYS A 211 9.09 -3.00 -21.69
C LYS A 211 8.59 -3.96 -20.62
N ILE A 212 7.31 -4.31 -20.70
CA ILE A 212 6.66 -5.23 -19.76
C ILE A 212 5.49 -5.93 -20.45
N ASN A 213 5.40 -7.26 -20.29
CA ASN A 213 4.31 -8.09 -20.83
C ASN A 213 3.97 -7.80 -22.31
N GLY A 214 4.99 -7.60 -23.15
CA GLY A 214 4.83 -7.31 -24.58
C GLY A 214 4.46 -5.86 -24.92
N PHE A 215 4.22 -5.00 -23.92
CA PHE A 215 4.06 -3.56 -24.14
C PHE A 215 5.41 -2.86 -24.09
N ASP A 216 5.65 -1.96 -25.03
CA ASP A 216 6.82 -1.08 -25.09
C ASP A 216 6.34 0.37 -25.17
N GLY A 217 6.67 1.17 -24.16
CA GLY A 217 6.21 2.55 -24.09
C GLY A 217 6.72 3.33 -22.89
N THR A 218 6.31 4.60 -22.81
CA THR A 218 6.76 5.57 -21.81
C THR A 218 5.76 5.72 -20.69
N ILE A 219 6.22 5.62 -19.44
CA ILE A 219 5.40 5.82 -18.24
C ILE A 219 4.89 7.26 -18.19
N LYS A 220 3.57 7.43 -18.08
CA LYS A 220 2.90 8.73 -17.96
C LYS A 220 2.27 8.99 -16.61
N GLU A 221 1.95 7.94 -15.87
CA GLU A 221 1.34 8.06 -14.55
C GLU A 221 1.65 6.80 -13.72
N ILE A 222 2.01 6.99 -12.45
CA ILE A 222 2.13 5.90 -11.47
C ILE A 222 1.05 6.16 -10.41
N GLY A 223 -0.10 5.52 -10.55
CA GLY A 223 -1.18 5.59 -9.56
C GLY A 223 -1.03 4.53 -8.48
N ILE A 224 -1.91 4.56 -7.46
CA ILE A 224 -1.87 3.59 -6.35
C ILE A 224 -2.17 2.15 -6.80
N ARG A 225 -3.15 1.96 -7.70
CA ARG A 225 -3.58 0.62 -8.15
C ARG A 225 -2.99 0.22 -9.50
N SER A 226 -2.68 1.19 -10.34
CA SER A 226 -2.25 0.95 -11.72
C SER A 226 -1.28 2.02 -12.20
N THR A 227 -0.41 1.62 -13.11
CA THR A 227 0.53 2.49 -13.82
C THR A 227 0.06 2.62 -15.26
N ARG A 228 0.12 3.84 -15.81
CA ARG A 228 -0.23 4.11 -17.21
C ARG A 228 1.02 4.38 -18.02
N LEU A 229 1.10 3.74 -19.18
CA LEU A 229 2.15 4.00 -20.17
C LEU A 229 1.53 4.35 -21.52
N VAL A 230 2.25 5.12 -22.32
CA VAL A 230 1.90 5.39 -23.71
C VAL A 230 2.84 4.60 -24.60
N THR A 231 2.30 3.69 -25.41
CA THR A 231 3.09 2.85 -26.33
C THR A 231 3.78 3.72 -27.38
N LEU A 232 4.77 3.16 -28.09
CA LEU A 232 5.40 3.85 -29.22
C LEU A 232 4.42 4.18 -30.36
N GLU A 233 3.29 3.49 -30.41
CA GLU A 233 2.17 3.75 -31.32
C GLU A 233 1.23 4.88 -30.84
N GLY A 234 1.51 5.48 -29.68
CA GLY A 234 0.72 6.57 -29.10
C GLY A 234 -0.53 6.14 -28.32
N ARG A 235 -0.69 4.85 -28.00
CA ARG A 235 -1.86 4.35 -27.26
C ARG A 235 -1.60 4.31 -25.77
N MET A 236 -2.58 4.74 -24.96
CA MET A 236 -2.50 4.62 -23.50
C MET A 236 -2.86 3.21 -23.05
N VAL A 237 -1.96 2.57 -22.30
CA VAL A 237 -2.15 1.25 -21.69
C VAL A 237 -2.12 1.42 -20.18
N THR A 238 -3.12 0.86 -19.50
CA THR A 238 -3.21 0.87 -18.03
C THR A 238 -2.90 -0.52 -17.51
N ILE A 239 -1.83 -0.64 -16.72
CA ILE A 239 -1.33 -1.91 -16.20
C ILE A 239 -1.55 -1.95 -14.68
N PRO A 240 -2.21 -2.98 -14.14
CA PRO A 240 -2.33 -3.17 -12.70
C PRO A 240 -0.97 -3.28 -12.03
N ASN A 241 -0.77 -2.60 -10.90
CA ASN A 241 0.55 -2.52 -10.27
C ASN A 241 1.09 -3.88 -9.80
N LYS A 242 0.21 -4.85 -9.48
CA LYS A 242 0.60 -6.23 -9.12
C LYS A 242 1.43 -6.93 -10.20
N ILE A 243 1.31 -6.48 -11.45
CA ILE A 243 2.06 -7.03 -12.58
C ILE A 243 3.55 -6.65 -12.47
N PHE A 244 3.86 -5.40 -12.13
CA PHE A 244 5.26 -4.92 -12.06
C PHE A 244 6.06 -5.61 -10.95
N THR A 245 5.40 -6.10 -9.90
CA THR A 245 6.05 -6.89 -8.84
C THR A 245 6.13 -8.38 -9.17
N GLY A 246 5.27 -8.87 -10.07
CA GLY A 246 5.19 -10.29 -10.42
C GLY A 246 5.95 -10.67 -11.69
N THR A 247 6.36 -9.70 -12.51
CA THR A 247 7.05 -9.94 -13.80
C THR A 247 8.28 -9.05 -13.96
N PRO A 248 9.38 -9.55 -14.57
CA PRO A 248 10.52 -8.71 -14.90
C PRO A 248 10.12 -7.50 -15.75
N THR A 249 10.67 -6.34 -15.40
CA THR A 249 10.46 -5.09 -16.14
C THR A 249 11.79 -4.61 -16.70
N GLU A 250 11.88 -4.43 -18.02
CA GLU A 250 13.08 -3.89 -18.67
C GLU A 250 12.96 -2.36 -18.75
N ASN A 251 13.80 -1.64 -18.02
CA ASN A 251 13.87 -0.17 -18.09
C ASN A 251 14.83 0.26 -19.21
N VAL A 252 14.27 0.55 -20.38
CA VAL A 252 15.03 0.95 -21.57
C VAL A 252 15.71 2.31 -21.35
N SER A 253 15.07 3.22 -20.62
CA SER A 253 15.64 4.55 -20.31
C SER A 253 16.82 4.51 -19.34
N SER A 254 16.94 3.46 -18.53
CA SER A 254 18.05 3.28 -17.59
C SER A 254 19.37 2.95 -18.27
N GLU A 255 19.34 2.50 -19.53
CA GLU A 255 20.52 2.12 -20.28
C GLU A 255 21.58 3.24 -20.27
N PRO A 256 22.85 2.92 -19.92
CA PRO A 256 23.92 3.91 -19.85
C PRO A 256 24.51 4.23 -21.23
N LYS A 257 24.41 3.30 -22.18
CA LYS A 257 24.84 3.46 -23.57
C LYS A 257 24.18 2.39 -24.44
N ARG A 258 23.79 2.75 -25.66
CA ARG A 258 23.05 1.86 -26.57
C ARG A 258 24.00 0.97 -27.35
N LYS A 259 23.94 -0.35 -27.11
CA LYS A 259 24.69 -1.33 -27.91
C LYS A 259 24.10 -1.40 -29.33
N VAL A 260 24.96 -1.28 -30.34
CA VAL A 260 24.64 -1.61 -31.73
C VAL A 260 25.54 -2.77 -32.16
N SER A 261 24.97 -3.73 -32.89
CA SER A 261 25.69 -4.89 -33.39
C SER A 261 25.45 -5.00 -34.89
N LEU A 262 26.51 -4.88 -35.67
CA LEU A 262 26.52 -5.07 -37.11
C LEU A 262 27.32 -6.33 -37.42
N ASN A 263 26.82 -7.16 -38.32
CA ASN A 263 27.55 -8.32 -38.83
C ASN A 263 27.74 -8.14 -40.33
N LEU A 264 28.93 -7.70 -40.72
CA LEU A 264 29.24 -7.34 -42.11
C LEU A 264 29.76 -8.57 -42.83
N GLY A 265 29.06 -8.98 -43.88
CA GLY A 265 29.49 -10.07 -44.74
C GLY A 265 30.39 -9.56 -45.86
N LEU A 266 31.61 -10.09 -45.94
CA LEU A 266 32.59 -9.81 -46.99
C LEU A 266 32.72 -11.00 -47.93
N THR A 267 33.13 -10.78 -49.17
CA THR A 267 33.24 -11.84 -50.18
C THR A 267 34.35 -12.85 -49.86
N TYR A 268 34.19 -14.09 -50.31
CA TYR A 268 35.11 -15.21 -50.01
C TYR A 268 36.45 -15.15 -50.74
N ASP A 269 36.56 -14.31 -51.76
CA ASP A 269 37.80 -14.03 -52.48
C ASP A 269 38.75 -13.10 -51.70
N MET A 270 38.29 -12.51 -50.59
CA MET A 270 39.14 -11.72 -49.70
C MET A 270 40.13 -12.59 -48.92
N GLY A 271 41.39 -12.14 -48.87
CA GLY A 271 42.44 -12.73 -48.07
C GLY A 271 42.47 -12.21 -46.62
N VAL A 272 43.43 -12.73 -45.85
CA VAL A 272 43.64 -12.33 -44.45
C VAL A 272 43.89 -10.82 -44.32
N THR A 273 44.68 -10.26 -45.24
CA THR A 273 45.06 -8.84 -45.27
C THR A 273 43.85 -7.91 -45.43
N GLU A 274 42.89 -8.29 -46.28
CA GLU A 274 41.68 -7.53 -46.53
C GLU A 274 40.74 -7.58 -45.32
N ILE A 275 40.61 -8.74 -44.68
CA ILE A 275 39.82 -8.89 -43.45
C ILE A 275 40.43 -8.10 -42.29
N GLU A 276 41.76 -8.13 -42.12
CA GLU A 276 42.47 -7.32 -41.13
C GLU A 276 42.27 -5.81 -41.39
N LEU A 277 42.33 -5.38 -42.66
CA LEU A 277 42.07 -4.00 -43.05
C LEU A 277 40.62 -3.58 -42.75
N ALA A 278 39.65 -4.42 -43.09
CA ALA A 278 38.24 -4.19 -42.77
C ALA A 278 38.03 -4.00 -41.27
N MET A 279 38.61 -4.89 -40.45
CA MET A 279 38.53 -4.79 -39.00
C MET A 279 39.17 -3.51 -38.47
N LYS A 280 40.31 -3.08 -39.04
CA LYS A 280 40.97 -1.83 -38.67
C LYS A 280 40.10 -0.61 -39.01
N ILE A 281 39.54 -0.54 -40.22
CA ILE A 281 38.66 0.56 -40.64
C ILE A 281 37.47 0.69 -39.68
N LEU A 282 36.84 -0.42 -39.30
CA LEU A 282 35.70 -0.40 -38.36
C LEU A 282 36.08 0.15 -36.99
N ARG A 283 37.27 -0.18 -36.48
CA ARG A 283 37.80 0.39 -35.23
C ARG A 283 38.02 1.89 -35.37
N ASP A 284 38.68 2.32 -36.44
CA ASP A 284 38.98 3.74 -36.68
C ASP A 284 37.71 4.59 -36.82
N ILE A 285 36.66 4.06 -37.46
CA ILE A 285 35.35 4.75 -37.59
C ILE A 285 34.71 4.95 -36.22
N ALA A 286 34.71 3.90 -35.38
CA ALA A 286 34.15 4.00 -34.03
C ALA A 286 34.96 4.95 -33.13
N GLU A 287 36.29 4.90 -33.19
CA GLU A 287 37.18 5.75 -32.38
C GLU A 287 37.08 7.24 -32.75
N LYS A 288 36.81 7.56 -34.02
CA LYS A 288 36.66 8.94 -34.50
C LYS A 288 35.25 9.51 -34.29
N ASN A 289 34.24 8.68 -34.04
CA ASN A 289 32.87 9.16 -33.91
C ASN A 289 32.60 9.69 -32.49
N GLU A 290 32.26 10.97 -32.38
CA GLU A 290 32.03 11.63 -31.09
C GLU A 290 30.84 11.08 -30.30
N ASN A 291 29.89 10.39 -30.96
CA ASN A 291 28.70 9.82 -30.34
C ASN A 291 28.90 8.37 -29.84
N ILE A 292 30.07 7.77 -30.08
CA ILE A 292 30.41 6.41 -29.61
C ILE A 292 31.24 6.49 -28.32
N GLU A 293 30.99 5.57 -27.38
CA GLU A 293 31.67 5.52 -26.07
C GLU A 293 32.25 4.15 -25.75
N GLY A 294 33.55 4.17 -25.40
CA GLY A 294 34.33 3.00 -25.06
C GLY A 294 34.82 2.25 -26.30
N ASP A 295 35.51 1.14 -26.06
CA ASP A 295 36.18 0.42 -27.13
C ASP A 295 35.19 -0.40 -27.97
N PRO A 296 35.25 -0.28 -29.32
CA PRO A 296 34.47 -1.15 -30.20
C PRO A 296 35.00 -2.58 -30.13
N LEU A 297 34.11 -3.56 -30.20
CA LEU A 297 34.48 -4.96 -30.40
C LEU A 297 34.38 -5.27 -31.88
N VAL A 298 35.51 -5.56 -32.50
CA VAL A 298 35.60 -5.95 -33.91
C VAL A 298 36.32 -7.28 -34.01
N GLY A 299 35.71 -8.24 -34.70
CA GLY A 299 36.34 -9.54 -34.94
C GLY A 299 35.69 -10.30 -36.10
N PHE A 300 36.53 -11.02 -36.85
CA PHE A 300 36.08 -12.05 -37.78
C PHE A 300 35.48 -13.23 -36.99
N ASN A 301 34.16 -13.35 -37.01
CA ASN A 301 33.45 -14.23 -36.08
C ASN A 301 32.93 -15.52 -36.72
N GLN A 302 32.70 -15.54 -38.04
CA GLN A 302 32.08 -16.68 -38.69
C GLN A 302 32.41 -16.77 -40.19
N PHE A 303 32.59 -17.99 -40.69
CA PHE A 303 32.44 -18.32 -42.10
C PHE A 303 30.96 -18.63 -42.37
N GLY A 304 30.25 -17.75 -43.06
CA GLY A 304 28.82 -17.91 -43.39
C GLY A 304 28.62 -18.44 -44.82
N ASP A 305 27.43 -18.95 -45.13
CA ASP A 305 27.17 -19.66 -46.40
C ASP A 305 27.59 -18.90 -47.68
N PHE A 306 27.54 -17.56 -47.63
CA PHE A 306 27.88 -16.68 -48.76
C PHE A 306 28.94 -15.63 -48.42
N ALA A 307 29.46 -15.58 -47.19
CA ALA A 307 30.27 -14.46 -46.72
C ALA A 307 31.27 -14.81 -45.60
N LEU A 308 32.38 -14.07 -45.57
CA LEU A 308 33.28 -13.93 -44.44
C LEU A 308 32.71 -12.86 -43.49
N ASN A 309 32.20 -13.27 -42.32
CA ASN A 309 31.50 -12.36 -41.41
C ASN A 309 32.46 -11.67 -40.43
N VAL A 310 32.38 -10.34 -40.40
CA VAL A 310 33.06 -9.48 -39.42
C VAL A 310 32.01 -8.86 -38.50
N LEU A 311 32.03 -9.27 -37.23
CA LEU A 311 31.19 -8.72 -36.18
C LEU A 311 31.78 -7.40 -35.70
N PHE A 312 30.96 -6.34 -35.74
CA PHE A 312 31.26 -5.01 -35.26
C PHE A 312 30.22 -4.58 -34.22
N ILE A 313 30.66 -4.40 -32.98
CA ILE A 313 29.83 -3.91 -31.88
C ILE A 313 30.41 -2.59 -31.39
N TYR A 314 29.55 -1.58 -31.30
CA TYR A 314 29.87 -0.30 -30.71
C TYR A 314 28.73 0.16 -29.79
N TYR A 315 29.01 1.14 -28.93
CA TYR A 315 28.05 1.64 -27.96
C TYR A 315 27.84 3.14 -28.16
N ILE A 316 26.61 3.53 -28.47
CA ILE A 316 26.23 4.94 -28.64
C ILE A 316 26.01 5.57 -27.26
N LYS A 317 26.59 6.76 -27.05
CA LYS A 317 26.45 7.57 -25.83
C LYS A 317 24.99 7.82 -25.49
N LYS A 318 24.67 7.82 -24.20
CA LYS A 318 23.34 8.21 -23.72
C LYS A 318 23.02 9.66 -24.13
N GLY A 319 21.88 9.84 -24.78
CA GLY A 319 21.41 11.16 -25.24
C GLY A 319 21.79 11.51 -26.68
N ALA A 320 22.70 10.77 -27.30
CA ALA A 320 22.97 10.92 -28.73
C ALA A 320 21.81 10.36 -29.58
N GLY A 321 21.65 10.89 -30.79
CA GLY A 321 20.64 10.44 -31.75
C GLY A 321 20.95 9.05 -32.28
N ILE A 322 20.24 8.02 -31.80
CA ILE A 322 20.54 6.61 -32.13
C ILE A 322 20.56 6.38 -33.65
N LEU A 323 19.52 6.83 -34.36
CA LEU A 323 19.39 6.59 -35.80
C LEU A 323 20.40 7.43 -36.60
N ASP A 324 20.66 8.66 -36.15
CA ASP A 324 21.61 9.56 -36.81
C ASP A 324 23.03 9.01 -36.70
N THR A 325 23.45 8.59 -35.50
CA THR A 325 24.76 7.95 -35.28
C THR A 325 24.89 6.64 -36.06
N GLN A 326 23.84 5.80 -36.09
CA GLN A 326 23.86 4.59 -36.93
C GLN A 326 24.03 4.91 -38.40
N THR A 327 23.35 5.93 -38.90
CA THR A 327 23.43 6.37 -40.30
C THR A 327 24.83 6.88 -40.62
N GLU A 328 25.39 7.74 -39.77
CA GLU A 328 26.75 8.26 -39.92
C GLU A 328 27.80 7.13 -39.99
N VAL A 329 27.75 6.19 -39.03
CA VAL A 329 28.64 5.03 -39.00
C VAL A 329 28.48 4.17 -40.24
N ASN A 330 27.25 3.82 -40.63
CA ASN A 330 27.00 2.96 -41.79
C ASN A 330 27.46 3.60 -43.11
N MET A 331 27.26 4.92 -43.25
CA MET A 331 27.69 5.66 -44.44
C MET A 331 29.22 5.74 -44.53
N GLU A 332 29.92 5.94 -43.41
CA GLU A 332 31.38 5.96 -43.39
C GLU A 332 31.97 4.56 -43.66
N ILE A 333 31.34 3.50 -43.14
CA ILE A 333 31.70 2.11 -43.47
C ILE A 333 31.59 1.91 -44.98
N LEU A 334 30.44 2.23 -45.58
CA LEU A 334 30.21 2.07 -47.01
C LEU A 334 31.26 2.83 -47.84
N LYS A 335 31.55 4.08 -47.46
CA LYS A 335 32.54 4.92 -48.13
C LYS A 335 33.94 4.30 -48.08
N GLN A 336 34.44 4.00 -46.89
CA GLN A 336 35.81 3.49 -46.74
C GLN A 336 35.98 2.08 -47.30
N PHE A 337 34.95 1.23 -47.20
CA PHE A 337 35.01 -0.10 -47.79
C PHE A 337 35.10 0.00 -49.32
N ASN A 338 34.32 0.88 -49.96
CA ASN A 338 34.41 1.11 -51.40
C ASN A 338 35.78 1.68 -51.82
N GLU A 339 36.32 2.65 -51.08
CA GLU A 339 37.65 3.24 -51.36
C GLU A 339 38.79 2.20 -51.27
N ASN A 340 38.65 1.22 -50.37
CA ASN A 340 39.63 0.15 -50.15
C ASN A 340 39.30 -1.15 -50.90
N LYS A 341 38.27 -1.16 -51.77
CA LYS A 341 37.80 -2.33 -52.54
C LYS A 341 37.41 -3.53 -51.66
N LEU A 342 36.88 -3.25 -50.48
CA LEU A 342 36.27 -4.25 -49.59
C LEU A 342 34.81 -4.44 -50.01
N GLU A 343 34.55 -5.45 -50.84
CA GLU A 343 33.22 -5.79 -51.35
C GLU A 343 32.33 -6.49 -50.31
N PHE A 344 31.09 -6.02 -50.21
CA PHE A 344 30.06 -6.69 -49.42
C PHE A 344 29.55 -7.93 -50.17
N ALA A 345 29.45 -9.04 -49.45
CA ALA A 345 28.87 -10.26 -49.98
C ALA A 345 27.38 -10.10 -50.25
N PHE A 346 26.95 -10.64 -51.39
CA PHE A 346 25.55 -10.87 -51.72
C PHE A 346 25.28 -12.37 -51.76
N PRO A 347 24.03 -12.81 -51.54
CA PRO A 347 23.67 -14.22 -51.72
C PRO A 347 24.09 -14.71 -53.11
N SER A 348 25.01 -15.67 -53.17
CA SER A 348 25.60 -16.17 -54.41
C SER A 348 25.48 -17.69 -54.49
N GLN A 349 25.34 -18.21 -55.71
CA GLN A 349 25.27 -19.65 -55.95
C GLN A 349 26.06 -20.01 -57.20
N THR A 350 26.79 -21.11 -57.13
CA THR A 350 27.47 -21.69 -58.29
C THR A 350 26.55 -22.71 -58.94
N ILE A 351 26.08 -22.42 -60.16
CA ILE A 351 25.21 -23.33 -60.93
C ILE A 351 26.07 -24.22 -61.82
N PHE A 352 26.08 -25.53 -61.53
CA PHE A 352 26.69 -26.52 -62.42
C PHE A 352 25.69 -26.92 -63.50
N THR A 353 25.93 -26.49 -64.74
CA THR A 353 25.15 -26.94 -65.90
C THR A 353 25.80 -28.18 -66.51
N LYS A 354 25.03 -29.26 -66.60
CA LYS A 354 25.46 -30.49 -67.27
C LYS A 354 24.90 -30.47 -68.69
N SER A 355 25.73 -30.17 -69.68
CA SER A 355 25.36 -30.33 -71.09
C SER A 355 25.20 -31.83 -71.38
N ILE A 356 24.01 -32.22 -71.84
CA ILE A 356 23.68 -33.59 -72.25
C ILE A 356 24.18 -33.83 -73.67
#